data_AF-A0A0A9AUK0-F1
#
_entry.id   AF-A0A0A9AUK0-F1
#
_cell.length_a   1.000
_cell.length_b   1.000
_cell.length_c   1.000
_cell.angle_alpha   90.00
_cell.angle_beta   90.00
_cell.angle_gamma   90.00
#
_symmetry.space_group_name_H-M   'P 1'
#
loop_
_entity.id
_entity.type
_entity.pdbx_description
1 polymer ?
#
loop_
_entity_poly.entity_id
_entity_poly.type
_entity_poly.pdbx_seq_one_letter_code
_entity_poly.pdbx_strand_id
1 'polypeptide(L)' 'MDQSVLPKSSNEVRIKENFDIFNWSSPEDLIAKFSEIKQVRLLKAEFAVHPQSGYNTLEDLWDGEVTY' A
#
# COMPACT_ATOMS: atom_id res chain seq x y z
N MET A 1 -12.93 9.28 -2.00
CA MET A 1 -11.98 9.14 -3.13
C MET A 1 -11.77 7.67 -3.31
N ASP A 2 -12.26 7.12 -4.41
CA ASP A 2 -12.10 5.70 -4.71
C ASP A 2 -10.76 5.49 -5.42
N GLN A 3 -10.11 4.36 -5.13
CA GLN A 3 -8.80 4.00 -5.69
C GLN A 3 -8.96 2.73 -6.52
N SER A 4 -8.28 2.66 -7.67
CA SER A 4 -8.11 1.40 -8.39
C SER A 4 -7.04 0.53 -7.71
N VAL A 5 -7.10 -0.79 -7.89
CA VAL A 5 -6.14 -1.74 -7.31
C VAL A 5 -5.41 -2.51 -8.41
N LEU A 6 -4.13 -2.82 -8.16
CA LEU A 6 -3.24 -3.54 -9.11
C LEU A 6 -2.71 -4.85 -8.49
N PRO A 7 -3.57 -5.84 -8.20
CA PRO A 7 -3.14 -7.09 -7.58
C PRO A 7 -2.35 -7.95 -8.58
N LYS A 8 -1.08 -8.22 -8.29
CA LYS A 8 -0.22 -9.08 -9.13
C LYS A 8 -0.41 -10.55 -8.77
N SER A 9 -0.67 -11.39 -9.78
CA SER A 9 -0.58 -12.85 -9.64
C SER A 9 -0.21 -13.53 -10.96
N SER A 10 0.42 -14.70 -10.88
CA SER A 10 0.66 -15.61 -12.01
C SER A 10 -0.08 -16.94 -11.83
N ASN A 11 -0.93 -17.05 -10.81
CA ASN A 11 -1.76 -18.21 -10.54
C ASN A 11 -3.18 -17.91 -11.04
N GLU A 12 -3.69 -18.73 -11.96
CA GLU A 12 -4.97 -18.50 -12.62
C GLU A 12 -6.16 -18.40 -11.65
N VAL A 13 -6.18 -19.25 -10.61
CA VAL A 13 -7.24 -19.24 -9.59
C VAL A 13 -7.25 -17.90 -8.84
N ARG A 14 -6.09 -17.45 -8.36
CA ARG A 14 -5.98 -16.16 -7.66
C ARG A 14 -6.30 -14.96 -8.56
N ILE A 15 -6.02 -15.05 -9.86
CA ILE A 15 -6.40 -13.98 -10.80
C ILE A 15 -7.92 -13.85 -10.88
N LYS A 16 -8.65 -14.97 -10.95
CA LYS A 16 -10.11 -14.98 -10.97
C LYS A 16 -10.69 -14.44 -9.65
N GLU A 17 -10.15 -14.88 -8.51
CA GLU A 17 -10.57 -14.43 -7.18
C GLU A 17 -10.34 -12.92 -6.99
N ASN A 18 -9.18 -12.39 -7.39
CA ASN A 18 -8.88 -10.96 -7.29
C ASN A 18 -9.84 -10.08 -8.13
N PHE A 19 -10.48 -10.64 -9.16
CA PHE A 19 -11.43 -9.93 -10.02
C PHE A 19 -12.88 -9.98 -9.49
N ASP A 20 -13.22 -10.94 -8.63
CA ASP A 20 -14.57 -11.15 -8.09
C ASP A 20 -14.86 -10.27 -6.87
N ILE A 21 -14.71 -8.96 -7.02
CA ILE A 21 -14.87 -7.97 -5.94
C ILE A 21 -16.04 -6.99 -6.18
N PHE A 22 -16.72 -7.07 -7.32
CA PHE A 22 -17.73 -6.08 -7.72
C PHE A 22 -19.16 -6.43 -7.26
N ASN A 23 -19.42 -7.70 -6.96
CA ASN A 23 -20.77 -8.19 -6.65
C ASN A 23 -21.11 -8.12 -5.15
N TRP A 24 -20.22 -7.58 -4.33
CA TRP A 24 -20.39 -7.46 -2.88
C TRP A 24 -19.67 -6.23 -2.36
N SER A 25 -19.97 -5.84 -1.12
CA SER A 25 -19.29 -4.75 -0.42
C SER A 25 -19.10 -5.10 1.04
N SER A 26 -18.12 -4.45 1.68
CA SER A 26 -17.91 -4.58 3.12
C SER A 26 -18.86 -3.65 3.89
N PRO A 27 -19.50 -4.12 4.98
CA PRO A 27 -20.24 -3.26 5.91
C PRO A 27 -19.40 -2.11 6.46
N GLU A 28 -20.01 -0.94 6.65
CA GLU A 28 -19.33 0.28 7.11
C GLU A 28 -18.65 0.11 8.49
N ASP A 29 -19.28 -0.63 9.40
CA ASP A 29 -18.73 -0.92 10.73
C ASP A 29 -17.47 -1.79 10.67
N LEU A 30 -17.36 -2.66 9.66
CA LEU A 30 -16.14 -3.42 9.39
C LEU A 30 -15.08 -2.56 8.70
N ILE A 31 -15.48 -1.67 7.79
CA ILE A 31 -14.56 -0.72 7.15
C ILE A 31 -13.91 0.20 8.20
N ALA A 32 -14.68 0.68 9.18
CA ALA A 32 -14.17 1.55 10.24
C ALA A 32 -13.03 0.91 11.04
N LYS A 33 -13.08 -0.40 11.27
CA LYS A 33 -12.05 -1.16 12.01
C LYS A 33 -10.70 -1.21 11.30
N PHE A 34 -10.62 -0.97 9.98
CA PHE A 34 -9.34 -0.90 9.28
C PHE A 34 -8.46 0.27 9.75
N SER A 35 -9.07 1.33 10.31
CA SER A 35 -8.33 2.47 10.87
C SER A 35 -7.47 2.10 12.09
N GLU A 36 -7.78 0.98 12.75
CA GLU A 36 -7.04 0.48 13.91
C GLU A 36 -5.77 -0.29 13.53
N ILE A 37 -5.60 -0.62 12.23
CA ILE A 37 -4.42 -1.35 11.75
C ILE A 37 -3.19 -0.44 11.87
N LYS A 38 -2.14 -0.92 12.54
CA LYS A 38 -0.86 -0.22 12.61
C LYS A 38 -0.31 0.00 11.20
N GLN A 39 -0.06 1.26 10.84
CA GLN A 39 0.45 1.64 9.52
C GLN A 39 1.97 1.51 9.46
N VAL A 40 2.48 0.75 8.49
CA VAL A 40 3.92 0.62 8.18
C VAL A 40 4.10 0.66 6.67
N ARG A 41 5.00 1.53 6.18
CA ARG A 41 5.33 1.58 4.74
C ARG A 41 6.29 0.44 4.38
N LEU A 42 5.87 -0.46 3.49
CA LEU A 42 6.69 -1.59 3.03
C LEU A 42 7.75 -1.18 2.01
N LEU A 43 7.35 -0.55 0.91
CA LEU A 43 8.29 -0.08 -0.11
C LEU A 43 8.81 1.31 0.27
N LYS A 44 9.85 1.35 1.10
CA LYS A 44 10.50 2.60 1.56
C LYS A 44 11.45 3.20 0.52
N ALA A 45 11.77 2.46 -0.54
CA ALA A 45 12.70 2.87 -1.59
C ALA A 45 14.11 3.26 -1.07
N GLU A 46 14.64 2.51 -0.10
CA GLU A 46 15.99 2.70 0.46
C GLU A 46 17.10 2.74 -0.59
N PHE A 47 16.91 2.05 -1.72
CA PHE A 47 17.84 2.08 -2.85
C PHE A 47 18.00 3.47 -3.50
N ALA A 48 17.07 4.39 -3.26
CA ALA A 48 17.12 5.76 -3.75
C ALA A 48 17.73 6.74 -2.74
N VAL A 49 18.00 6.31 -1.51
CA VAL A 49 18.59 7.12 -0.44
C VAL A 49 20.11 7.00 -0.46
N HIS A 50 20.79 8.11 -0.72
CA HIS A 50 22.24 8.15 -0.79
C HIS A 50 22.74 9.60 -0.66
N PRO A 51 23.92 9.86 -0.07
CA PRO A 51 24.45 11.23 0.05
C PRO A 51 24.60 12.00 -1.27
N GLN A 52 24.62 11.28 -2.40
CA GLN A 52 24.73 11.84 -3.76
C GLN A 52 23.41 11.80 -4.55
N SER A 53 22.31 11.22 -4.00
CA SER A 53 21.03 11.09 -4.73
C SER A 53 20.10 12.30 -4.57
N GLY A 54 20.45 13.26 -3.71
CA GLY A 54 19.58 14.38 -3.33
C GLY A 54 18.66 14.05 -2.15
N TYR A 55 18.52 12.77 -1.78
CA TYR A 55 17.78 12.31 -0.61
C TYR A 55 18.74 11.57 0.32
N ASN A 56 19.13 12.22 1.42
CA ASN A 56 20.13 11.69 2.34
C ASN A 56 19.54 10.68 3.32
N THR A 57 18.25 10.79 3.60
CA THR A 57 17.49 9.94 4.52
C THR A 57 16.15 9.51 3.92
N LEU A 58 15.47 8.54 4.55
CA LEU A 58 14.11 8.16 4.16
C LEU A 58 13.11 9.26 4.50
N GLU A 59 13.35 10.00 5.58
CA GLU A 59 12.58 11.17 5.97
C GLU A 59 12.63 12.24 4.87
N ASP A 60 13.82 12.51 4.33
CA ASP A 60 13.98 13.46 3.21
C ASP A 60 13.26 12.96 1.94
N LEU A 61 13.32 11.65 1.66
CA LEU A 61 12.68 11.06 0.48
C LEU A 61 11.15 11.12 0.53
N TRP A 62 10.58 10.97 1.72
CA TRP A 62 9.14 10.90 1.93
C TRP A 62 8.54 12.16 2.58
N ASP A 63 9.31 13.25 2.71
CA ASP A 63 8.90 14.48 3.40
C ASP A 63 8.32 14.22 4.80
N GLY A 64 8.89 13.25 5.52
CA GLY A 64 8.39 12.80 6.84
C GLY A 64 7.21 11.83 6.81
N GLU A 65 6.63 11.51 5.64
CA GLU A 65 5.54 10.53 5.48
C GLU A 65 6.04 9.06 5.48
N VAL A 66 6.95 8.75 6.40
CA VAL A 66 7.50 7.40 6.61
C VAL A 66 7.06 6.88 7.97
N THR A 67 6.43 5.69 7.99
CA THR A 67 6.01 5.03 9.22
C THR A 67 6.83 3.76 9.47
N TYR A 68 7.17 3.53 10.74
CA TYR A 68 8.08 2.48 11.22
C TYR A 68 7.36 1.35 11.97
#